data_AF-A0A933MQE2-F1
#
_entry.id   AF-A0A933MQE2-F1
#
_cell.length_a   1.000
_cell.length_b   1.000
_cell.length_c   1.000
_cell.angle_alpha   90.00
_cell.angle_beta   90.00
_cell.angle_gamma   90.00
#
_symmetry.space_group_name_H-M   'P 1'
#
loop_
_entity.id
_entity.type
_entity.pdbx_description
1 polymer ?
#
loop_
_entity_poly.entity_id
_entity_poly.type
_entity_poly.pdbx_seq_one_letter_code
_entity_poly.pdbx_strand_id
1 'polypeptide(L)'
;MLIELDSKNTLRWALRYKSEKLYLRFFSLLVEYEKISHDDMIYQCDRGSKHCELVENILNRIIPNITKRGMSAAECFCLLSAVWFHDISPVFKKKSRPRDHHYEYLKSYGDWSLDEPFAYAIKEICCGTIAEFPKIEDEYQIGGETIRLKFLACLLRLSDWLDLGYWGIPHEMLSPWKTTEEDVAATLLRDKFTYEVNIDSVYWTIEVSLTPNPELFGTVLAEKIYEKIGMRINKEFELVKAAFKSQYLGYQEITVEMRTVDKSKRPIIPPVIKKTTSSRSLPPTPYKFLDFYEINDTDIYFGRKKEISRFLGHILNNKLLVIYGESGVGKTSLMKAGLIPRMDTTITPIYIRCTDNPCAAVKSAIIDQCKISLDNPEATLLEVFKHTETKKCMIFIDQFEEF
;
A
#
# COMPACT_ATOMS: atom_id res chain seq x y z
N MET A 1 -10.25 -11.94 7.06
CA MET A 1 -9.44 -10.70 7.01
C MET A 1 -10.21 -9.66 6.21
N LEU A 2 -11.22 -8.98 6.80
CA LEU A 2 -12.15 -8.08 6.08
C LEU A 2 -12.76 -7.03 7.03
N ILE A 3 -11.95 -6.16 7.67
CA ILE A 3 -12.51 -5.09 8.53
C ILE A 3 -11.62 -3.82 8.50
N GLU A 4 -11.38 -3.26 7.32
CA GLU A 4 -10.97 -1.83 7.19
C GLU A 4 -11.86 -1.12 6.14
N LEU A 5 -13.09 -1.60 5.99
CA LEU A 5 -14.06 -1.14 5.00
C LEU A 5 -15.12 -0.24 5.64
N ASP A 6 -14.82 1.05 5.83
CA ASP A 6 -15.81 2.16 5.73
C ASP A 6 -15.26 3.48 6.29
N SER A 7 -14.09 3.93 5.83
CA SER A 7 -13.89 5.38 5.86
C SER A 7 -14.88 5.98 4.84
N LYS A 8 -15.60 7.05 5.21
CA LYS A 8 -16.65 7.71 4.37
C LYS A 8 -16.14 8.29 3.04
N ASN A 9 -14.89 7.98 2.69
CA ASN A 9 -14.10 8.56 1.61
C ASN A 9 -13.59 7.49 0.63
N THR A 10 -14.05 6.23 0.70
CA THR A 10 -13.64 5.19 -0.27
C THR A 10 -14.66 4.99 -1.38
N LEU A 11 -14.22 4.41 -2.51
CA LEU A 11 -15.09 3.92 -3.58
C LEU A 11 -16.05 2.85 -3.07
N ARG A 12 -15.61 1.96 -2.18
CA ARG A 12 -16.45 0.92 -1.57
C ARG A 12 -17.57 1.54 -0.73
N TRP A 13 -17.27 2.59 0.05
CA TRP A 13 -18.29 3.36 0.77
C TRP A 13 -19.26 4.05 -0.19
N ALA A 14 -18.74 4.69 -1.25
CA ALA A 14 -19.57 5.37 -2.25
C ALA A 14 -20.53 4.40 -2.95
N LEU A 15 -20.05 3.19 -3.29
CA LEU A 15 -20.87 2.11 -3.85
C LEU A 15 -21.96 1.69 -2.86
N ARG A 16 -21.59 1.36 -1.62
CA ARG A 16 -22.52 0.93 -0.57
C ARG A 16 -23.62 1.96 -0.31
N TYR A 17 -23.23 3.23 -0.23
CA TYR A 17 -24.15 4.34 0.02
C TYR A 17 -25.17 4.54 -1.13
N LYS A 18 -24.77 4.26 -2.37
CA LYS A 18 -25.64 4.47 -3.55
C LYS A 18 -26.46 3.24 -3.92
N SER A 19 -25.92 2.04 -3.71
CA SER A 19 -26.58 0.79 -4.05
C SER A 19 -26.04 -0.35 -3.19
N GLU A 20 -26.78 -0.69 -2.14
CA GLU A 20 -26.49 -1.87 -1.32
C GLU A 20 -26.50 -3.15 -2.17
N LYS A 21 -27.40 -3.25 -3.16
CA LYS A 21 -27.47 -4.38 -4.09
C LYS A 21 -26.16 -4.58 -4.86
N LEU A 22 -25.62 -3.52 -5.47
CA LEU A 22 -24.36 -3.63 -6.22
C LEU A 22 -23.16 -3.81 -5.29
N TYR A 23 -23.20 -3.24 -4.08
CA TYR A 23 -22.16 -3.48 -3.07
C TYR A 23 -22.09 -4.96 -2.65
N LEU A 24 -23.23 -5.58 -2.33
CA LEU A 24 -23.29 -7.00 -2.00
C LEU A 24 -22.84 -7.88 -3.18
N ARG A 25 -23.22 -7.51 -4.40
CA ARG A 25 -22.76 -8.20 -5.62
C ARG A 25 -21.24 -8.10 -5.78
N PHE A 26 -20.66 -6.92 -5.55
CA PHE A 26 -19.20 -6.73 -5.59
C PHE A 26 -18.52 -7.59 -4.51
N PHE A 27 -19.08 -7.67 -3.31
CA PHE A 27 -18.55 -8.52 -2.25
C PHE A 27 -18.58 -10.01 -2.64
N SER A 28 -19.67 -10.48 -3.27
CA SER A 28 -19.72 -11.84 -3.82
C SER A 28 -18.61 -12.07 -4.86
N LEU A 29 -18.34 -11.11 -5.74
CA LEU A 29 -17.25 -11.20 -6.71
C LEU A 29 -15.87 -11.32 -6.05
N LEU A 30 -15.63 -10.62 -4.93
CA LEU A 30 -14.38 -10.76 -4.16
C LEU A 30 -14.20 -12.17 -3.59
N VAL A 31 -15.28 -12.77 -3.07
CA VAL A 31 -15.25 -14.14 -2.55
C VAL A 31 -14.92 -15.13 -3.66
N GLU A 32 -15.50 -14.95 -4.86
CA GLU A 32 -15.18 -15.80 -6.01
C GLU A 32 -13.74 -15.58 -6.49
N TYR A 33 -13.26 -14.34 -6.53
CA TYR A 33 -11.88 -14.02 -6.88
C TYR A 33 -10.86 -14.79 -6.02
N GLU A 34 -11.10 -14.86 -4.70
CA GLU A 34 -10.24 -15.60 -3.78
C GLU A 34 -10.23 -17.12 -4.05
N LYS A 35 -11.27 -17.69 -4.68
CA LYS A 35 -11.24 -19.10 -5.10
C LYS A 35 -10.32 -19.30 -6.31
N ILE A 36 -10.29 -18.35 -7.25
CA ILE A 36 -9.40 -18.41 -8.43
C ILE A 36 -7.95 -18.39 -7.99
N SER A 37 -7.61 -17.50 -7.05
CA SER A 37 -6.23 -17.31 -6.61
C SER A 37 -5.66 -18.53 -5.87
N HIS A 38 -6.51 -19.45 -5.39
CA HIS A 38 -6.10 -20.61 -4.59
C HIS A 38 -6.33 -21.96 -5.28
N ASP A 39 -7.44 -22.15 -6.02
CA ASP A 39 -7.94 -23.47 -6.42
C ASP A 39 -8.21 -23.65 -7.93
N ASP A 40 -8.09 -22.60 -8.77
CA ASP A 40 -8.42 -22.70 -10.20
C ASP A 40 -7.21 -23.17 -11.04
N MET A 41 -7.37 -24.29 -11.77
CA MET A 41 -6.34 -24.85 -12.64
C MET A 41 -6.33 -24.21 -14.05
N ILE A 42 -7.35 -23.42 -14.39
CA ILE A 42 -7.57 -22.87 -15.73
C ILE A 42 -7.12 -21.40 -15.78
N TYR A 43 -7.29 -20.65 -14.70
CA TYR A 43 -6.92 -19.24 -14.58
C TYR A 43 -6.01 -18.99 -13.38
N GLN A 44 -5.06 -18.07 -13.54
CA GLN A 44 -4.16 -17.61 -12.50
C GLN A 44 -4.24 -16.09 -12.36
N CYS A 45 -3.96 -15.60 -11.15
CA CYS A 45 -3.67 -14.19 -10.95
C CYS A 45 -2.15 -14.00 -10.92
N ASP A 46 -1.64 -13.12 -11.79
CA ASP A 46 -0.20 -12.98 -11.99
C ASP A 46 0.50 -12.34 -10.77
N ARG A 47 -0.17 -11.42 -10.05
CA ARG A 47 0.39 -10.66 -8.91
C ARG A 47 -0.37 -10.83 -7.59
N GLY A 48 -1.61 -11.33 -7.64
CA GLY A 48 -2.44 -11.73 -6.49
C GLY A 48 -3.20 -10.59 -5.79
N SER A 49 -4.03 -10.94 -4.79
CA SER A 49 -4.95 -10.00 -4.11
C SER A 49 -4.29 -8.76 -3.49
N LYS A 50 -3.05 -8.89 -2.99
CA LYS A 50 -2.28 -7.75 -2.42
C LYS A 50 -2.02 -6.64 -3.43
N HIS A 51 -1.81 -7.02 -4.70
CA HIS A 51 -1.66 -6.06 -5.78
C HIS A 51 -2.97 -5.31 -6.01
N CYS A 52 -4.11 -6.02 -6.11
CA CYS A 52 -5.43 -5.43 -6.25
C CYS A 52 -5.78 -4.45 -5.11
N GLU A 53 -5.49 -4.82 -3.85
CA GLU A 53 -5.68 -3.94 -2.69
C GLU A 53 -4.86 -2.65 -2.80
N LEU A 54 -3.61 -2.73 -3.24
CA LEU A 54 -2.74 -1.57 -3.41
C LEU A 54 -3.24 -0.66 -4.53
N VAL A 55 -3.64 -1.23 -5.68
CA VAL A 55 -4.26 -0.49 -6.79
C VAL A 55 -5.54 0.21 -6.33
N GLU A 56 -6.39 -0.46 -5.54
CA GLU A 56 -7.58 0.14 -4.96
C GLU A 56 -7.25 1.31 -4.01
N ASN A 57 -6.20 1.17 -3.20
CA ASN A 57 -5.75 2.23 -2.29
C ASN A 57 -5.22 3.45 -3.07
N ILE A 58 -4.47 3.22 -4.14
CA ILE A 58 -4.00 4.28 -5.04
C ILE A 58 -5.18 4.98 -5.71
N LEU A 59 -6.16 4.24 -6.23
CA LEU A 59 -7.39 4.79 -6.81
C LEU A 59 -8.12 5.71 -5.83
N ASN A 60 -8.27 5.26 -4.59
CA ASN A 60 -8.94 6.05 -3.56
C ASN A 60 -8.22 7.36 -3.22
N ARG A 61 -6.92 7.47 -3.50
CA ARG A 61 -6.11 8.70 -3.33
C ARG A 61 -6.11 9.57 -4.59
N ILE A 62 -6.11 8.97 -5.78
CA ILE A 62 -6.19 9.71 -7.05
C ILE A 62 -7.54 10.41 -7.19
N ILE A 63 -8.62 9.72 -6.85
CA ILE A 63 -9.97 10.26 -7.02
C ILE A 63 -10.30 11.15 -5.82
N PRO A 64 -10.62 12.44 -6.00
CA PRO A 64 -11.09 13.28 -4.91
C PRO A 64 -12.41 12.78 -4.31
N ASN A 65 -12.68 13.11 -3.04
CA ASN A 65 -13.93 12.74 -2.37
C ASN A 65 -15.19 13.27 -3.08
N ILE A 66 -15.11 14.48 -3.65
CA ILE A 66 -16.24 15.05 -4.42
C ILE A 66 -16.53 14.24 -5.68
N THR A 67 -15.48 13.80 -6.40
CA THR A 67 -15.61 12.96 -7.59
C THR A 67 -16.17 11.59 -7.23
N LYS A 68 -15.65 10.93 -6.18
CA LYS A 68 -16.21 9.67 -5.65
C LYS A 68 -17.71 9.77 -5.34
N ARG A 69 -18.15 10.91 -4.78
CA ARG A 69 -19.57 11.14 -4.48
C ARG A 69 -20.42 11.33 -5.72
N GLY A 70 -19.86 11.93 -6.78
CA GLY A 70 -20.54 12.15 -8.06
C GLY A 70 -20.54 10.97 -9.02
N MET A 71 -19.70 9.96 -8.80
CA MET A 71 -19.73 8.72 -9.60
C MET A 71 -21.03 7.95 -9.39
N SER A 72 -21.57 7.32 -10.44
CA SER A 72 -22.77 6.47 -10.28
C SER A 72 -22.47 5.17 -9.53
N ALA A 73 -23.51 4.47 -9.06
CA ALA A 73 -23.33 3.16 -8.46
C ALA A 73 -22.74 2.15 -9.47
N ALA A 74 -23.17 2.23 -10.73
CA ALA A 74 -22.62 1.40 -11.80
C ALA A 74 -21.14 1.71 -12.07
N GLU A 75 -20.73 2.99 -12.10
CA GLU A 75 -19.33 3.37 -12.25
C GLU A 75 -18.45 2.85 -11.10
N CYS A 76 -18.91 2.99 -9.86
CA CYS A 76 -18.17 2.52 -8.69
C CYS A 76 -18.04 0.99 -8.72
N PHE A 77 -19.13 0.28 -9.06
CA PHE A 77 -19.13 -1.18 -9.18
C PHE A 77 -18.19 -1.66 -10.29
N CYS A 78 -18.27 -1.08 -11.49
CA CYS A 78 -17.44 -1.46 -12.63
C CYS A 78 -15.95 -1.20 -12.34
N LEU A 79 -15.61 -0.04 -11.80
CA LEU A 79 -14.21 0.29 -11.48
C LEU A 79 -13.66 -0.61 -10.39
N LEU A 80 -14.39 -0.80 -9.28
CA LEU A 80 -13.96 -1.69 -8.20
C LEU A 80 -13.82 -3.13 -8.68
N SER A 81 -14.76 -3.62 -9.48
CA SER A 81 -14.66 -4.97 -10.04
C SER A 81 -13.44 -5.09 -10.96
N ALA A 82 -13.23 -4.11 -11.86
CA ALA A 82 -12.08 -4.11 -12.75
C ALA A 82 -10.73 -4.15 -12.01
N VAL A 83 -10.59 -3.45 -10.87
CA VAL A 83 -9.38 -3.53 -10.03
C VAL A 83 -9.04 -4.96 -9.61
N TRP A 84 -10.05 -5.77 -9.32
CA TRP A 84 -9.82 -7.15 -8.89
C TRP A 84 -9.67 -8.11 -10.07
N PHE A 85 -10.27 -7.80 -11.22
CA PHE A 85 -10.22 -8.69 -12.39
C PHE A 85 -9.13 -8.35 -13.43
N HIS A 86 -8.45 -7.21 -13.35
CA HIS A 86 -7.50 -6.78 -14.39
C HIS A 86 -6.21 -7.60 -14.48
N ASP A 87 -5.92 -8.42 -13.47
CA ASP A 87 -4.66 -9.16 -13.34
C ASP A 87 -4.88 -10.69 -13.45
N ILE A 88 -5.98 -11.10 -14.11
CA ILE A 88 -6.34 -12.52 -14.31
C ILE A 88 -5.96 -12.97 -15.72
N SER A 89 -5.27 -14.11 -15.82
CA SER A 89 -4.84 -14.70 -17.09
C SER A 89 -5.04 -16.23 -17.12
N PRO A 90 -5.25 -16.88 -18.29
CA PRO A 90 -5.33 -18.34 -18.36
C PRO A 90 -3.98 -19.03 -18.15
N VAL A 91 -3.97 -20.12 -17.38
CA VAL A 91 -2.79 -20.93 -17.01
C VAL A 91 -2.11 -21.58 -18.24
N PHE A 92 -2.88 -21.98 -19.26
CA PHE A 92 -2.38 -22.85 -20.35
C PHE A 92 -1.83 -22.13 -21.60
N LYS A 93 -1.90 -20.80 -21.70
CA LYS A 93 -1.46 -20.07 -22.92
C LYS A 93 -0.36 -19.06 -22.63
N LYS A 94 0.90 -19.52 -22.61
CA LYS A 94 2.13 -18.69 -22.48
C LYS A 94 2.33 -17.60 -23.57
N LYS A 95 1.45 -17.45 -24.58
CA LYS A 95 1.65 -16.57 -25.75
C LYS A 95 0.42 -15.82 -26.27
N SER A 96 -0.72 -15.84 -25.59
CA SER A 96 -1.90 -15.07 -26.05
C SER A 96 -2.09 -13.78 -25.27
N ARG A 97 -2.53 -12.72 -25.95
CA ARG A 97 -2.65 -11.37 -25.38
C ARG A 97 -3.70 -11.34 -24.27
N PRO A 98 -3.49 -10.60 -23.17
CA PRO A 98 -4.36 -10.63 -21.97
C PRO A 98 -5.85 -10.35 -22.25
N ARG A 99 -6.18 -9.51 -23.24
CA ARG A 99 -7.55 -9.00 -23.46
C ARG A 99 -8.55 -9.97 -24.06
N ASP A 100 -8.09 -11.00 -24.78
CA ASP A 100 -9.02 -11.98 -25.37
C ASP A 100 -9.59 -12.93 -24.29
N HIS A 101 -8.92 -13.03 -23.13
CA HIS A 101 -9.26 -14.01 -22.10
C HIS A 101 -10.06 -13.46 -20.92
N HIS A 102 -9.93 -12.17 -20.60
CA HIS A 102 -10.73 -11.52 -19.56
C HIS A 102 -12.23 -11.59 -19.88
N TYR A 103 -12.60 -11.43 -21.16
CA TYR A 103 -13.99 -11.49 -21.61
C TYR A 103 -14.52 -12.93 -21.65
N GLU A 104 -13.76 -13.90 -22.18
CA GLU A 104 -14.16 -15.31 -22.17
C GLU A 104 -14.26 -15.85 -20.73
N TYR A 105 -13.40 -15.41 -19.82
CA TYR A 105 -13.50 -15.72 -18.39
C TYR A 105 -14.78 -15.18 -17.75
N LEU A 106 -15.01 -13.87 -17.87
CA LEU A 106 -16.20 -13.21 -17.32
C LEU A 106 -17.51 -13.73 -17.93
N LYS A 107 -17.46 -14.27 -19.16
CA LYS A 107 -18.62 -14.84 -19.87
C LYS A 107 -18.84 -16.34 -19.62
N SER A 108 -17.79 -17.11 -19.32
CA SER A 108 -17.86 -18.58 -19.20
C SER A 108 -18.28 -19.07 -17.81
N TYR A 109 -18.04 -18.30 -16.74
CA TYR A 109 -18.53 -18.61 -15.40
C TYR A 109 -19.94 -18.04 -15.18
N GLY A 110 -20.93 -18.75 -15.72
CA GLY A 110 -22.35 -18.38 -15.79
C GLY A 110 -23.14 -18.34 -14.47
N ASP A 111 -22.50 -18.31 -13.29
CA ASP A 111 -23.20 -18.19 -11.99
C ASP A 111 -22.92 -16.87 -11.26
N TRP A 112 -22.01 -16.02 -11.75
CA TRP A 112 -21.62 -14.78 -11.06
C TRP A 112 -22.66 -13.68 -11.18
N SER A 113 -23.75 -14.00 -11.89
CA SER A 113 -24.88 -13.14 -12.12
C SER A 113 -24.52 -11.81 -12.77
N LEU A 114 -23.30 -11.57 -13.29
CA LEU A 114 -22.94 -10.36 -14.03
C LEU A 114 -23.76 -10.32 -15.32
N ASP A 115 -24.65 -9.35 -15.42
CA ASP A 115 -25.40 -9.07 -16.64
C ASP A 115 -24.43 -8.56 -17.71
N GLU A 116 -24.74 -8.89 -18.96
CA GLU A 116 -23.88 -8.63 -20.12
C GLU A 116 -23.31 -7.19 -20.18
N PRO A 117 -24.09 -6.13 -19.85
CA PRO A 117 -23.57 -4.76 -19.88
C PRO A 117 -22.45 -4.49 -18.86
N PHE A 118 -22.56 -5.05 -17.65
CA PHE A 118 -21.52 -4.89 -16.62
C PHE A 118 -20.26 -5.67 -16.97
N ALA A 119 -20.41 -6.90 -17.48
CA ALA A 119 -19.27 -7.70 -17.93
C ALA A 119 -18.50 -7.01 -19.08
N TYR A 120 -19.22 -6.42 -20.04
CA TYR A 120 -18.63 -5.64 -21.11
C TYR A 120 -17.86 -4.42 -20.56
N ALA A 121 -18.49 -3.62 -19.70
CA ALA A 121 -17.85 -2.44 -19.14
C ALA A 121 -16.57 -2.78 -18.35
N ILE A 122 -16.62 -3.80 -17.49
CA ILE A 122 -15.45 -4.25 -16.71
C ILE A 122 -14.30 -4.67 -17.65
N LYS A 123 -14.61 -5.43 -18.70
CA LYS A 123 -13.63 -5.85 -19.72
C LYS A 123 -12.96 -4.66 -20.39
N GLU A 124 -13.74 -3.67 -20.84
CA GLU A 124 -13.18 -2.48 -21.50
C GLU A 124 -12.33 -1.64 -20.53
N ILE A 125 -12.70 -1.56 -19.25
CA ILE A 125 -11.89 -0.89 -18.21
C ILE A 125 -10.56 -1.60 -17.99
N CYS A 126 -10.53 -2.94 -18.01
CA CYS A 126 -9.31 -3.75 -17.89
C CYS A 126 -8.38 -3.68 -19.12
N CYS A 127 -8.69 -2.84 -20.13
CA CYS A 127 -7.92 -2.78 -21.36
C CYS A 127 -6.47 -2.27 -21.13
N GLY A 128 -5.51 -3.19 -21.20
CA GLY A 128 -4.15 -2.94 -20.68
C GLY A 128 -3.12 -2.29 -21.62
N THR A 129 -3.26 -2.29 -22.96
CA THR A 129 -2.20 -1.73 -23.83
C THR A 129 -2.50 -0.34 -24.35
N ILE A 130 -1.45 0.47 -24.43
CA ILE A 130 -1.40 1.79 -25.10
C ILE A 130 -2.07 1.78 -26.49
N ALA A 131 -1.90 0.72 -27.29
CA ALA A 131 -2.41 0.68 -28.67
C ALA A 131 -3.94 0.55 -28.80
N GLU A 132 -4.62 0.04 -27.77
CA GLU A 132 -6.09 -0.11 -27.80
C GLU A 132 -6.78 0.87 -26.87
N PHE A 133 -6.02 1.49 -25.97
CA PHE A 133 -6.53 2.52 -25.07
C PHE A 133 -7.28 3.66 -25.81
N PRO A 134 -6.83 4.14 -26.99
CA PRO A 134 -7.57 5.12 -27.78
C PRO A 134 -8.90 4.61 -28.37
N LYS A 135 -9.12 3.29 -28.41
CA LYS A 135 -10.32 2.65 -29.00
C LYS A 135 -11.45 2.48 -27.99
N ILE A 136 -11.18 2.69 -26.70
CA ILE A 136 -12.20 2.58 -25.64
C ILE A 136 -13.22 3.70 -25.87
N GLU A 137 -14.49 3.32 -25.88
CA GLU A 137 -15.62 4.26 -25.95
C GLU A 137 -15.58 5.23 -24.78
N ASP A 138 -15.87 6.52 -25.02
CA ASP A 138 -15.83 7.51 -23.94
C ASP A 138 -16.89 7.23 -22.87
N GLU A 139 -18.07 6.78 -23.30
CA GLU A 139 -19.24 6.48 -22.46
C GLU A 139 -19.93 5.18 -22.89
N TYR A 140 -20.62 4.54 -21.95
CA TYR A 140 -21.40 3.32 -22.19
C TYR A 140 -22.70 3.32 -21.36
N GLN A 141 -23.73 2.61 -21.81
CA GLN A 141 -25.05 2.59 -21.17
C GLN A 141 -25.28 1.29 -20.38
N ILE A 142 -25.66 1.42 -19.11
CA ILE A 142 -26.04 0.30 -18.24
C ILE A 142 -27.36 0.64 -17.56
N GLY A 143 -28.44 -0.08 -17.92
CA GLY A 143 -29.73 0.07 -17.23
C GLY A 143 -30.31 1.49 -17.25
N GLY A 144 -29.99 2.30 -18.27
CA GLY A 144 -30.40 3.70 -18.38
C GLY A 144 -29.46 4.70 -17.70
N GLU A 145 -28.37 4.24 -17.08
CA GLU A 145 -27.27 5.09 -16.60
C GLU A 145 -26.15 5.16 -17.64
N THR A 146 -25.65 6.37 -17.90
CA THR A 146 -24.39 6.57 -18.61
C THR A 146 -23.22 6.36 -17.65
N ILE A 147 -22.27 5.49 -17.99
CA ILE A 147 -20.99 5.35 -17.30
C ILE A 147 -19.87 5.93 -18.17
N ARG A 148 -18.88 6.59 -17.56
CA ARG A 148 -17.73 7.18 -18.27
C ARG A 148 -16.63 6.14 -18.49
N LEU A 149 -16.86 5.23 -19.42
CA LEU A 149 -16.06 4.02 -19.59
C LEU A 149 -14.55 4.28 -19.72
N LYS A 150 -14.15 5.18 -20.61
CA LYS A 150 -12.73 5.54 -20.79
C LYS A 150 -12.12 6.24 -19.60
N PHE A 151 -12.89 7.05 -18.87
CA PHE A 151 -12.42 7.67 -17.64
C PHE A 151 -12.09 6.63 -16.57
N LEU A 152 -12.95 5.61 -16.39
CA LEU A 152 -12.69 4.51 -15.47
C LEU A 152 -11.46 3.69 -15.89
N ALA A 153 -11.28 3.44 -17.19
CA ALA A 153 -10.08 2.80 -17.74
C ALA A 153 -8.80 3.62 -17.45
N CYS A 154 -8.86 4.95 -17.58
CA CYS A 154 -7.73 5.84 -17.25
C CYS A 154 -7.35 5.78 -15.77
N LEU A 155 -8.35 5.76 -14.89
CA LEU A 155 -8.14 5.65 -13.45
C LEU A 155 -7.45 4.33 -13.09
N LEU A 156 -7.96 3.20 -13.61
CA LEU A 156 -7.35 1.90 -13.36
C LEU A 156 -5.93 1.83 -13.92
N ARG A 157 -5.74 2.28 -15.17
CA ARG A 157 -4.42 2.30 -15.83
C ARG A 157 -3.40 3.06 -14.99
N LEU A 158 -3.68 4.29 -14.60
CA LEU A 158 -2.70 5.04 -13.81
C LEU A 158 -2.43 4.37 -12.46
N SER A 159 -3.45 3.81 -11.83
CA SER A 159 -3.32 3.21 -10.50
C SER A 159 -2.53 1.91 -10.50
N ASP A 160 -2.75 1.04 -11.48
CA ASP A 160 -1.96 -0.18 -11.71
C ASP A 160 -0.48 0.16 -11.95
N TRP A 161 -0.23 1.19 -12.76
CA TRP A 161 1.13 1.64 -13.06
C TRP A 161 1.86 2.28 -11.88
N LEU A 162 1.14 2.89 -10.95
CA LEU A 162 1.73 3.42 -9.73
C LEU A 162 2.03 2.32 -8.69
N ASP A 163 1.59 1.08 -8.89
CA ASP A 163 2.13 -0.06 -8.16
C ASP A 163 3.46 -0.53 -8.77
N LEU A 164 4.54 0.08 -8.30
CA LEU A 164 5.90 -0.25 -8.73
C LEU A 164 6.43 -1.57 -8.18
N GLY A 165 5.71 -2.22 -7.25
CA GLY A 165 6.19 -3.38 -6.52
C GLY A 165 6.41 -4.63 -7.38
N TYR A 166 5.70 -4.71 -8.51
CA TYR A 166 5.73 -5.86 -9.43
C TYR A 166 6.39 -5.54 -10.77
N TRP A 167 7.06 -4.39 -10.89
CA TRP A 167 7.74 -4.04 -12.11
C TRP A 167 8.97 -4.91 -12.31
N GLY A 168 8.96 -5.73 -13.36
CA GLY A 168 10.15 -6.43 -13.84
C GLY A 168 11.14 -5.45 -14.44
N ILE A 169 12.42 -5.56 -14.07
CA ILE A 169 13.51 -4.83 -14.73
C ILE A 169 13.86 -5.58 -16.02
N PRO A 170 13.72 -4.99 -17.22
CA PRO A 170 13.99 -5.70 -18.47
C PRO A 170 15.44 -6.20 -18.58
N HIS A 171 15.61 -7.40 -19.12
CA HIS A 171 16.88 -8.13 -19.14
C HIS A 171 18.02 -7.33 -19.78
N GLU A 172 17.71 -6.58 -20.83
CA GLU A 172 18.70 -5.81 -21.59
C GLU A 172 19.39 -4.75 -20.71
N MET A 173 18.74 -4.30 -19.63
CA MET A 173 19.31 -3.34 -18.68
C MET A 173 20.21 -3.97 -17.64
N LEU A 174 20.05 -5.27 -17.38
CA LEU A 174 20.86 -6.02 -16.42
C LEU A 174 22.11 -6.63 -17.06
N SER A 175 22.17 -6.69 -18.39
CA SER A 175 23.28 -7.21 -19.19
C SER A 175 24.72 -6.75 -18.82
N PRO A 176 24.98 -5.55 -18.24
CA PRO A 176 26.34 -5.19 -17.78
C PRO A 176 26.82 -6.00 -16.57
N TRP A 177 25.90 -6.64 -15.86
CA TRP A 177 26.17 -7.51 -14.73
C TRP A 177 26.18 -8.92 -15.31
N LYS A 178 27.29 -9.65 -15.16
CA LYS A 178 27.41 -11.06 -15.58
C LYS A 178 26.54 -11.96 -14.69
N THR A 179 25.24 -11.71 -14.65
CA THR A 179 24.23 -12.58 -14.06
C THR A 179 23.73 -13.51 -15.16
N THR A 180 23.50 -14.78 -14.82
CA THR A 180 23.06 -15.78 -15.79
C THR A 180 21.68 -15.41 -16.35
N GLU A 181 21.31 -15.88 -17.54
CA GLU A 181 19.98 -15.61 -18.14
C GLU A 181 18.81 -16.05 -17.22
N GLU A 182 19.05 -16.99 -16.30
CA GLU A 182 18.09 -17.46 -15.30
C GLU A 182 17.89 -16.48 -14.13
N ASP A 183 18.89 -15.66 -13.78
CA ASP A 183 18.81 -14.67 -12.67
C ASP A 183 17.99 -13.43 -13.04
N VAL A 184 17.92 -13.11 -14.33
CA VAL A 184 17.43 -11.83 -14.83
C VAL A 184 15.89 -11.78 -14.94
N ALA A 185 15.24 -12.94 -15.06
CA ALA A 185 13.78 -13.03 -15.03
C ALA A 185 13.18 -12.80 -13.63
N ALA A 186 14.01 -12.80 -12.57
CA ALA A 186 13.56 -12.76 -11.17
C ALA A 186 13.78 -11.42 -10.45
N THR A 187 14.40 -10.41 -11.06
CA THR A 187 14.68 -9.13 -10.38
C THR A 187 13.52 -8.15 -10.50
N LEU A 188 12.62 -8.21 -9.53
CA LEU A 188 11.57 -7.21 -9.38
C LEU A 188 12.17 -5.90 -8.84
N LEU A 189 11.57 -4.78 -9.24
CA LEU A 189 11.98 -3.46 -8.78
C LEU A 189 11.98 -3.35 -7.24
N ARG A 190 10.98 -3.97 -6.58
CA ARG A 190 10.88 -4.01 -5.11
C ARG A 190 12.08 -4.62 -4.40
N ASP A 191 12.85 -5.47 -5.09
CA ASP A 191 14.04 -6.11 -4.51
C ASP A 191 15.28 -5.22 -4.63
N LYS A 192 15.20 -4.15 -5.44
CA LYS A 192 16.31 -3.25 -5.77
C LYS A 192 16.07 -1.82 -5.29
N PHE A 193 14.81 -1.41 -5.14
CA PHE A 193 14.39 -0.08 -4.74
C PHE A 193 13.25 -0.16 -3.74
N THR A 194 13.25 0.73 -2.76
CA THR A 194 12.02 1.12 -2.07
C THR A 194 11.38 2.29 -2.81
N TYR A 195 10.05 2.35 -2.85
CA TYR A 195 9.33 3.43 -3.52
C TYR A 195 8.25 4.00 -2.61
N GLU A 196 7.92 5.27 -2.85
CA GLU A 196 6.81 5.97 -2.23
C GLU A 196 6.03 6.70 -3.32
N VAL A 197 4.70 6.61 -3.28
CA VAL A 197 3.80 7.33 -4.17
C VAL A 197 2.98 8.28 -3.31
N ASN A 198 3.23 9.58 -3.44
CA ASN A 198 2.50 10.66 -2.80
C ASN A 198 1.50 11.23 -3.78
N ILE A 199 0.25 11.34 -3.35
CA ILE A 199 -0.87 11.79 -4.18
C ILE A 199 -1.67 12.77 -3.35
N ASP A 200 -1.81 13.98 -3.87
CA ASP A 200 -2.67 15.00 -3.30
C ASP A 200 -3.72 15.41 -4.33
N SER A 201 -4.95 14.95 -4.10
CA SER A 201 -6.08 15.23 -4.99
C SER A 201 -6.68 16.64 -4.80
N VAL A 202 -6.21 17.41 -3.81
CA VAL A 202 -6.59 18.81 -3.58
C VAL A 202 -5.66 19.73 -4.38
N TYR A 203 -4.35 19.44 -4.34
CA TYR A 203 -3.33 20.19 -5.07
C TYR A 203 -3.00 19.60 -6.45
N TRP A 204 -3.59 18.47 -6.80
CA TRP A 204 -3.40 17.79 -8.08
C TRP A 204 -1.97 17.34 -8.34
N THR A 205 -1.29 16.85 -7.31
CA THR A 205 0.09 16.38 -7.40
C THR A 205 0.16 14.87 -7.32
N ILE A 206 1.07 14.29 -8.11
CA ILE A 206 1.50 12.91 -7.99
C ILE A 206 3.03 12.90 -8.00
N GLU A 207 3.62 12.45 -6.90
CA GLU A 207 5.06 12.38 -6.72
C GLU A 207 5.46 10.94 -6.44
N VAL A 208 6.36 10.42 -7.26
CA VAL A 208 6.91 9.07 -7.14
C VAL A 208 8.36 9.21 -6.72
N SER A 209 8.66 8.78 -5.50
CA SER A 209 10.02 8.73 -4.98
C SER A 209 10.57 7.32 -5.07
N LEU A 210 11.76 7.17 -5.67
CA LEU A 210 12.50 5.91 -5.75
C LEU A 210 13.78 6.03 -4.94
N THR A 211 14.01 5.10 -4.03
CA THR A 211 15.25 5.02 -3.24
C THR A 211 15.95 3.70 -3.57
N PRO A 212 17.11 3.73 -4.24
CA PRO A 212 17.91 2.53 -4.48
C PRO A 212 18.26 1.84 -3.16
N ASN A 213 18.41 0.52 -3.18
CA ASN A 213 19.01 -0.19 -2.05
C ASN A 213 20.49 0.22 -1.88
N PRO A 214 21.07 0.05 -0.68
CA PRO A 214 22.46 0.38 -0.36
C PRO A 214 23.50 0.00 -1.43
N GLU A 215 23.33 -1.17 -2.06
CA GLU A 215 24.23 -1.74 -3.06
C GLU A 215 24.17 -1.05 -4.43
N LEU A 216 23.09 -0.32 -4.73
CA LEU A 216 22.85 0.31 -6.03
C LEU A 216 23.04 1.83 -6.00
N PHE A 217 23.22 2.46 -4.84
CA PHE A 217 23.38 3.91 -4.76
C PHE A 217 24.58 4.43 -5.57
N GLY A 218 24.33 5.49 -6.34
CA GLY A 218 25.37 6.14 -7.16
C GLY A 218 25.90 5.27 -8.29
N THR A 219 25.24 4.14 -8.58
CA THR A 219 25.60 3.30 -9.72
C THR A 219 24.90 3.77 -10.98
N VAL A 220 25.59 3.65 -12.12
CA VAL A 220 25.00 3.90 -13.46
C VAL A 220 23.78 3.00 -13.70
N LEU A 221 23.72 1.81 -13.10
CA LEU A 221 22.56 0.93 -13.19
C LEU A 221 21.33 1.56 -12.52
N ALA A 222 21.48 2.10 -11.31
CA ALA A 222 20.37 2.73 -10.60
C ALA A 222 19.82 3.93 -11.37
N GLU A 223 20.70 4.75 -11.94
CA GLU A 223 20.33 5.88 -12.79
C GLU A 223 19.55 5.41 -14.02
N LYS A 224 20.02 4.38 -14.74
CA LYS A 224 19.30 3.81 -15.90
C LYS A 224 17.94 3.24 -15.54
N ILE A 225 17.83 2.52 -14.41
CA ILE A 225 16.55 1.98 -13.93
C ILE A 225 15.59 3.12 -13.64
N TYR A 226 16.04 4.13 -12.89
CA TYR A 226 15.28 5.33 -12.57
C TYR A 226 14.80 6.05 -13.84
N GLU A 227 15.70 6.34 -14.80
CA GLU A 227 15.36 7.00 -16.06
C GLU A 227 14.27 6.23 -16.81
N LYS A 228 14.38 4.90 -16.88
CA LYS A 228 13.38 4.09 -17.58
C LYS A 228 12.04 4.07 -16.87
N ILE A 229 12.02 3.99 -15.53
CA ILE A 229 10.78 4.10 -14.76
C ILE A 229 10.14 5.46 -15.00
N GLY A 230 10.92 6.55 -14.88
CA GLY A 230 10.46 7.91 -15.16
C GLY A 230 9.88 8.06 -16.56
N MET A 231 10.59 7.61 -17.60
CA MET A 231 10.10 7.63 -18.98
C MET A 231 8.79 6.86 -19.14
N ARG A 232 8.68 5.68 -18.51
CA ARG A 232 7.50 4.82 -18.64
C ARG A 232 6.29 5.43 -17.91
N ILE A 233 6.46 5.89 -16.67
CA ILE A 233 5.41 6.58 -15.90
C ILE A 233 4.92 7.82 -16.64
N ASN A 234 5.83 8.67 -17.13
CA ASN A 234 5.46 9.87 -17.89
C ASN A 234 4.68 9.51 -19.16
N LYS A 235 5.14 8.51 -19.92
CA LYS A 235 4.42 8.05 -21.12
C LYS A 235 2.99 7.61 -20.80
N GLU A 236 2.80 6.89 -19.69
CA GLU A 236 1.48 6.42 -19.27
C GLU A 236 0.59 7.56 -18.77
N PHE A 237 1.17 8.51 -18.04
CA PHE A 237 0.46 9.71 -17.58
C PHE A 237 0.00 10.59 -18.74
N GLU A 238 0.84 10.79 -19.76
CA GLU A 238 0.51 11.54 -20.97
C GLU A 238 -0.72 10.99 -21.71
N LEU A 239 -0.93 9.66 -21.67
CA LEU A 239 -2.09 9.03 -22.30
C LEU A 239 -3.39 9.29 -21.55
N VAL A 240 -3.34 9.44 -20.22
CA VAL A 240 -4.53 9.55 -19.37
C VAL A 240 -4.88 10.99 -19.00
N LYS A 241 -3.91 11.92 -19.01
CA LYS A 241 -4.10 13.30 -18.52
C LYS A 241 -5.21 14.06 -19.25
N ALA A 242 -5.43 13.79 -20.54
CA ALA A 242 -6.50 14.42 -21.31
C ALA A 242 -7.90 14.03 -20.80
N ALA A 243 -8.10 12.76 -20.47
CA ALA A 243 -9.36 12.26 -19.90
C ALA A 243 -9.56 12.75 -18.46
N PHE A 244 -8.49 12.90 -17.69
CA PHE A 244 -8.59 13.47 -16.35
C PHE A 244 -9.01 14.94 -16.41
N LYS A 245 -8.38 15.72 -17.28
CA LYS A 245 -8.75 17.12 -17.49
C LYS A 245 -10.21 17.29 -17.91
N SER A 246 -10.73 16.45 -18.82
CA SER A 246 -12.13 16.51 -19.24
C SER A 246 -13.12 16.14 -18.13
N GLN A 247 -12.66 15.42 -17.11
CA GLN A 247 -13.43 15.00 -15.93
C GLN A 247 -13.10 15.83 -14.67
N TYR A 248 -12.50 17.01 -14.87
CA TYR A 248 -12.13 17.96 -13.81
C TYR A 248 -11.13 17.41 -12.77
N LEU A 249 -10.35 16.39 -13.13
CA LEU A 249 -9.17 15.98 -12.39
C LEU A 249 -7.99 16.82 -12.88
N GLY A 250 -7.47 17.69 -12.01
CA GLY A 250 -6.49 18.72 -12.34
C GLY A 250 -5.05 18.25 -12.50
N TYR A 251 -4.75 16.94 -12.44
CA TYR A 251 -3.38 16.44 -12.55
C TYR A 251 -2.76 16.85 -13.90
N GLN A 252 -1.74 17.71 -13.86
CA GLN A 252 -1.06 18.22 -15.07
C GLN A 252 0.27 17.52 -15.34
N GLU A 253 0.93 17.04 -14.29
CA GLU A 253 2.23 16.38 -14.37
C GLU A 253 2.36 15.31 -13.29
N ILE A 254 3.34 14.43 -13.49
CA ILE A 254 3.76 13.44 -12.51
C ILE A 254 5.26 13.61 -12.29
N THR A 255 5.64 13.84 -11.04
CA THR A 255 7.04 14.00 -10.67
C THR A 255 7.59 12.63 -10.29
N VAL A 256 8.71 12.24 -10.91
CA VAL A 256 9.44 11.03 -10.53
C VAL A 256 10.82 11.46 -10.09
N GLU A 257 11.18 11.13 -8.86
CA GLU A 257 12.43 11.56 -8.25
C GLU A 257 13.20 10.37 -7.67
N MET A 258 14.50 10.33 -7.92
CA MET A 258 15.38 9.43 -7.20
C MET A 258 15.83 10.12 -5.92
N ARG A 259 15.45 9.59 -4.76
CA ARG A 259 15.96 10.06 -3.48
C ARG A 259 17.43 9.70 -3.39
N THR A 260 18.26 10.71 -3.51
CA THR A 260 19.66 10.62 -3.10
C THR A 260 19.69 10.81 -1.59
N VAL A 261 20.36 9.91 -0.87
CA VAL A 261 20.67 10.21 0.53
C VAL A 261 21.65 11.37 0.49
N ASP A 262 21.23 12.53 0.98
CA ASP A 262 22.10 13.68 1.18
C ASP A 262 23.35 13.20 1.94
N LYS A 263 24.53 13.29 1.30
CA LYS A 263 25.79 12.83 1.91
C LYS A 263 26.10 13.60 3.20
N SER A 264 25.51 14.79 3.39
CA SER A 264 25.65 15.63 4.59
C SER A 264 24.58 15.35 5.66
N LYS A 265 23.38 14.92 5.25
CA LYS A 265 22.35 14.33 6.12
C LYS A 265 22.30 12.82 5.96
N ARG A 266 23.46 12.18 5.98
CA ARG A 266 23.50 10.78 6.38
C ARG A 266 22.77 10.75 7.73
N PRO A 267 21.71 9.94 7.93
CA PRO A 267 21.72 9.21 9.18
C PRO A 267 23.10 8.61 9.17
N ILE A 268 23.91 8.93 10.17
CA ILE A 268 25.02 8.06 10.50
C ILE A 268 24.30 6.72 10.73
N ILE A 269 24.18 5.91 9.68
CA ILE A 269 24.19 4.47 9.80
C ILE A 269 25.54 4.35 10.49
N PRO A 270 25.58 4.11 11.81
CA PRO A 270 26.87 3.84 12.43
C PRO A 270 27.48 2.80 11.51
N PRO A 271 28.77 2.97 11.11
CA PRO A 271 29.44 1.98 10.27
C PRO A 271 28.95 0.65 10.77
N VAL A 272 28.36 -0.21 9.91
CA VAL A 272 27.89 -1.55 10.31
C VAL A 272 28.91 -1.92 11.33
N ILE A 273 28.46 -1.98 12.59
CA ILE A 273 29.40 -2.23 13.65
C ILE A 273 29.80 -3.63 13.21
N LYS A 274 30.95 -3.77 12.51
CA LYS A 274 31.85 -4.89 12.69
C LYS A 274 31.79 -4.92 14.17
N LYS A 275 31.02 -5.87 14.71
CA LYS A 275 30.90 -6.07 16.13
C LYS A 275 32.35 -5.96 16.59
N THR A 276 32.75 -4.81 17.11
CA THR A 276 33.39 -4.77 18.38
C THR A 276 32.39 -5.57 19.17
N THR A 277 32.74 -6.84 19.24
CA THR A 277 32.16 -7.83 20.10
C THR A 277 32.26 -7.22 21.49
N SER A 278 31.38 -6.27 21.80
CA SER A 278 30.63 -6.33 23.03
C SER A 278 29.98 -7.70 22.92
N SER A 279 30.68 -8.67 23.49
CA SER A 279 30.25 -10.03 23.71
C SER A 279 29.06 -10.00 24.65
N ARG A 280 27.94 -9.42 24.22
CA ARG A 280 26.65 -9.92 24.68
C ARG A 280 26.49 -11.24 23.98
N SER A 281 26.87 -12.30 24.71
CA SER A 281 26.48 -13.66 24.39
C SER A 281 25.00 -13.64 24.03
N LEU A 282 24.66 -14.18 22.87
CA LEU A 282 23.26 -14.50 22.57
C LEU A 282 22.70 -15.27 23.77
N PRO A 283 21.47 -14.99 24.20
CA PRO A 283 20.87 -15.77 25.27
C PRO A 283 20.87 -17.24 24.86
N PRO A 284 21.09 -18.17 25.81
CA PRO A 284 21.20 -19.60 25.51
C PRO A 284 19.99 -20.16 24.76
N THR A 285 18.83 -19.49 24.86
CA THR A 285 17.63 -19.79 24.07
C THR A 285 17.06 -18.50 23.46
N PRO A 286 17.02 -18.38 22.11
CA PRO A 286 16.44 -17.20 21.44
C PRO A 286 14.91 -17.21 21.40
N TYR A 287 14.29 -18.36 21.70
CA TYR A 287 12.84 -18.54 21.73
C TYR A 287 12.30 -18.32 23.14
N LYS A 288 11.29 -17.45 23.27
CA LYS A 288 10.65 -17.11 24.55
C LYS A 288 9.30 -17.80 24.79
N PHE A 289 8.95 -18.80 23.97
CA PHE A 289 7.67 -19.51 24.06
C PHE A 289 6.45 -18.56 24.07
N LEU A 290 5.70 -18.53 25.17
CA LEU A 290 4.50 -17.70 25.35
C LEU A 290 4.82 -16.28 25.86
N ASP A 291 6.06 -16.03 26.29
CA ASP A 291 6.48 -14.68 26.65
C ASP A 291 6.70 -13.82 25.42
N PHE A 292 6.45 -12.53 25.59
CA PHE A 292 6.67 -11.55 24.54
C PHE A 292 8.14 -11.09 24.51
N TYR A 293 8.58 -10.64 23.33
CA TYR A 293 9.90 -10.06 23.15
C TYR A 293 9.90 -8.59 23.61
N GLU A 294 10.87 -8.22 24.43
CA GLU A 294 11.09 -6.88 24.96
C GLU A 294 12.00 -6.05 24.04
N ILE A 295 12.12 -4.75 24.32
CA ILE A 295 13.01 -3.82 23.58
C ILE A 295 14.44 -4.36 23.51
N ASN A 296 14.94 -4.96 24.59
CA ASN A 296 16.29 -5.50 24.67
C ASN A 296 16.50 -6.79 23.87
N ASP A 297 15.44 -7.42 23.37
CA ASP A 297 15.50 -8.65 22.58
C ASP A 297 15.53 -8.37 21.06
N THR A 298 15.72 -7.11 20.66
CA THR A 298 15.74 -6.70 19.24
C THR A 298 16.67 -7.56 18.38
N ASP A 299 17.82 -7.97 18.92
CA ASP A 299 18.84 -8.78 18.23
C ASP A 299 18.39 -10.22 17.93
N ILE A 300 17.41 -10.74 18.68
CA ILE A 300 16.86 -12.08 18.53
C ILE A 300 15.40 -12.07 18.03
N TYR A 301 14.86 -10.89 17.70
CA TYR A 301 13.51 -10.74 17.17
C TYR A 301 13.52 -10.73 15.64
N PHE A 302 13.00 -11.79 15.01
CA PHE A 302 13.02 -12.01 13.55
C PHE A 302 11.65 -12.49 13.02
N GLY A 303 11.53 -12.62 11.68
CA GLY A 303 10.32 -13.12 11.01
C GLY A 303 9.25 -12.07 10.67
N ARG A 304 9.29 -10.87 11.28
CA ARG A 304 8.29 -9.80 11.08
C ARG A 304 8.80 -8.54 10.39
N LYS A 305 9.84 -8.66 9.57
CA LYS A 305 10.49 -7.51 8.93
C LYS A 305 9.52 -6.70 8.06
N LYS A 306 8.58 -7.37 7.37
CA LYS A 306 7.60 -6.73 6.48
C LYS A 306 6.56 -5.94 7.28
N GLU A 307 6.02 -6.53 8.34
CA GLU A 307 5.05 -5.91 9.24
C GLU A 307 5.66 -4.71 9.97
N ILE A 308 6.88 -4.86 10.48
CA ILE A 308 7.64 -3.76 11.11
C ILE A 308 7.78 -2.59 10.11
N SER A 309 8.23 -2.87 8.89
CA SER A 309 8.40 -1.84 7.86
C SER A 309 7.08 -1.14 7.51
N ARG A 310 6.01 -1.92 7.33
CA ARG A 310 4.65 -1.40 7.07
C ARG A 310 4.18 -0.47 8.18
N PHE A 311 4.25 -0.91 9.44
CA PHE A 311 3.76 -0.11 10.57
C PHE A 311 4.62 1.13 10.82
N LEU A 312 5.94 1.06 10.64
CA LEU A 312 6.80 2.25 10.69
C LEU A 312 6.42 3.28 9.60
N GLY A 313 6.10 2.83 8.39
CA GLY A 313 5.58 3.69 7.32
C GLY A 313 4.24 4.35 7.68
N HIS A 314 3.33 3.64 8.35
CA HIS A 314 2.07 4.21 8.81
C HIS A 314 2.28 5.21 9.96
N ILE A 315 3.18 4.92 10.89
CA ILE A 315 3.53 5.76 12.05
C ILE A 315 4.02 7.15 11.63
N LEU A 316 4.77 7.24 10.53
CA LEU A 316 5.27 8.53 10.02
C LEU A 316 4.18 9.39 9.39
N ASN A 317 3.11 8.77 8.89
CA ASN A 317 2.08 9.42 8.08
C ASN A 317 0.74 9.62 8.80
N ASN A 318 0.54 8.99 9.96
CA ASN A 318 -0.74 8.99 10.67
C ASN A 318 -0.55 9.39 12.14
N LYS A 319 -1.52 10.15 12.67
CA LYS A 319 -1.55 10.52 14.10
C LYS A 319 -2.10 9.42 15.01
N LEU A 320 -2.73 8.39 14.42
CA LEU A 320 -3.32 7.25 15.11
C LEU A 320 -3.15 6.01 14.24
N LEU A 321 -2.76 4.90 14.87
CA LEU A 321 -2.65 3.59 14.25
C LEU A 321 -3.21 2.55 15.23
N VAL A 322 -4.13 1.71 14.74
CA VAL A 322 -4.70 0.60 15.53
C VAL A 322 -4.08 -0.70 15.04
N ILE A 323 -3.47 -1.46 15.95
CA ILE A 323 -2.90 -2.78 15.66
C ILE A 323 -3.80 -3.83 16.30
N TYR A 324 -4.47 -4.63 15.48
CA TYR A 324 -5.34 -5.72 15.94
C TYR A 324 -4.92 -7.06 15.33
N GLY A 325 -5.39 -8.14 15.94
CA GLY A 325 -5.08 -9.52 15.55
C GLY A 325 -5.43 -10.48 16.68
N GLU A 326 -5.47 -11.78 16.37
CA GLU A 326 -5.82 -12.81 17.35
C GLU A 326 -4.92 -12.75 18.61
N SER A 327 -5.42 -13.29 19.72
CA SER A 327 -4.61 -13.39 20.94
C SER A 327 -3.39 -14.29 20.69
N GLY A 328 -2.25 -13.96 21.30
CA GLY A 328 -1.02 -14.75 21.16
C GLY A 328 -0.25 -14.55 19.85
N VAL A 329 -0.76 -13.78 18.87
CA VAL A 329 -0.01 -13.50 17.61
C VAL A 329 1.18 -12.55 17.81
N GLY A 330 1.62 -12.26 19.03
CA GLY A 330 2.82 -11.46 19.29
C GLY A 330 2.71 -9.96 18.97
N LYS A 331 1.53 -9.34 19.18
CA LYS A 331 1.34 -7.88 19.02
C LYS A 331 2.24 -7.08 19.95
N THR A 332 2.30 -7.47 21.22
CA THR A 332 3.20 -6.86 22.23
C THR A 332 4.67 -6.99 21.82
N SER A 333 5.10 -8.18 21.38
CA SER A 333 6.45 -8.40 20.83
C SER A 333 6.74 -7.51 19.64
N LEU A 334 5.76 -7.31 18.75
CA LEU A 334 5.89 -6.44 17.59
C LEU A 334 6.06 -4.99 18.00
N MET A 335 5.28 -4.49 18.96
CA MET A 335 5.45 -3.12 19.46
C MET A 335 6.82 -2.95 20.15
N LYS A 336 7.15 -3.82 21.10
CA LYS A 336 8.33 -3.69 21.96
C LYS A 336 9.66 -4.02 21.29
N ALA A 337 9.78 -5.16 20.61
CA ALA A 337 11.03 -5.59 19.97
C ALA A 337 11.09 -5.23 18.48
N GLY A 338 9.94 -4.94 17.87
CA GLY A 338 9.82 -4.57 16.46
C GLY A 338 9.85 -3.06 16.21
N LEU A 339 8.86 -2.33 16.72
CA LEU A 339 8.60 -0.94 16.34
C LEU A 339 9.40 0.06 17.19
N ILE A 340 9.24 0.02 18.52
CA ILE A 340 9.89 0.96 19.46
C ILE A 340 11.41 1.09 19.23
N PRO A 341 12.19 -0.01 19.06
CA PRO A 341 13.64 0.07 18.90
C PRO A 341 14.08 0.69 17.56
N ARG A 342 13.16 0.83 16.61
CA ARG A 342 13.41 1.32 15.24
C ARG A 342 12.80 2.69 14.98
N MET A 343 12.30 3.35 16.03
CA MET A 343 11.81 4.71 15.92
C MET A 343 12.93 5.72 15.70
N ASP A 344 12.59 6.81 15.03
CA ASP A 344 13.47 7.97 14.87
C ASP A 344 13.82 8.55 16.26
N THR A 345 15.07 8.96 16.46
CA THR A 345 15.56 9.49 17.74
C THR A 345 14.90 10.81 18.15
N THR A 346 14.25 11.50 17.21
CA THR A 346 13.42 12.69 17.47
C THR A 346 12.05 12.35 18.08
N ILE A 347 11.66 11.08 18.04
CA ILE A 347 10.41 10.57 18.62
C ILE A 347 10.71 9.87 19.93
N THR A 348 10.05 10.29 21.00
CA THR A 348 10.06 9.61 22.29
C THR A 348 8.92 8.58 22.34
N PRO A 349 9.22 7.26 22.28
CA PRO A 349 8.20 6.24 22.46
C PRO A 349 7.76 6.18 23.92
N ILE A 350 6.45 6.19 24.15
CA ILE A 350 5.84 6.05 25.46
C ILE A 350 4.97 4.81 25.42
N TYR A 351 5.46 3.72 25.99
CA TYR A 351 4.71 2.46 26.05
C TYR A 351 3.90 2.36 27.33
N ILE A 352 2.64 1.97 27.18
CA ILE A 352 1.66 1.83 28.25
C ILE A 352 0.96 0.50 28.04
N ARG A 353 0.86 -0.27 29.13
CA ARG A 353 -0.04 -1.41 29.20
C ARG A 353 -1.29 -0.98 29.94
N CYS A 354 -2.40 -0.87 29.21
CA CYS A 354 -3.65 -0.36 29.76
C CYS A 354 -4.43 -1.53 30.34
N THR A 355 -4.63 -1.53 31.66
CA THR A 355 -5.44 -2.54 32.36
C THR A 355 -6.65 -1.93 33.06
N ASP A 356 -6.67 -0.60 33.22
CA ASP A 356 -7.73 0.19 33.83
C ASP A 356 -7.87 1.53 33.07
N ASN A 357 -8.00 2.67 33.77
CA ASN A 357 -8.22 4.01 33.18
C ASN A 357 -7.08 4.47 32.23
N PRO A 358 -7.32 4.57 30.90
CA PRO A 358 -6.30 4.91 29.91
C PRO A 358 -5.73 6.31 30.09
N CYS A 359 -6.57 7.28 30.47
CA CYS A 359 -6.14 8.66 30.67
C CYS A 359 -5.16 8.79 31.84
N ALA A 360 -5.42 8.09 32.94
CA ALA A 360 -4.52 8.05 34.09
C ALA A 360 -3.20 7.34 33.75
N ALA A 361 -3.27 6.21 33.03
CA ALA A 361 -2.10 5.44 32.62
C ALA A 361 -1.19 6.24 31.67
N VAL A 362 -1.77 6.94 30.68
CA VAL A 362 -1.04 7.84 29.78
C VAL A 362 -0.39 8.97 30.56
N LYS A 363 -1.12 9.60 31.49
CA LYS A 363 -0.58 10.69 32.30
C LYS A 363 0.64 10.25 33.12
N SER A 364 0.53 9.13 33.84
CA SER A 364 1.64 8.58 34.64
C SER A 364 2.84 8.24 33.76
N ALA A 365 2.60 7.54 32.64
CA ALA A 365 3.69 7.12 31.76
C ALA A 365 4.45 8.29 31.16
N ILE A 366 3.78 9.38 30.78
CA ILE A 366 4.45 10.58 30.28
C ILE A 366 5.28 11.24 31.39
N ILE A 367 4.72 11.40 32.59
CA ILE A 367 5.44 11.99 33.74
C ILE A 367 6.72 11.20 34.03
N ASP A 368 6.61 9.88 34.13
CA ASP A 368 7.71 8.99 34.48
C ASP A 368 8.76 8.90 33.37
N GLN A 369 8.34 8.66 32.12
CA GLN A 369 9.24 8.41 31.00
C GLN A 369 9.84 9.69 30.43
N CYS A 370 9.13 10.82 30.49
CA CYS A 370 9.66 12.13 30.08
C CYS A 370 10.31 12.92 31.23
N LYS A 371 10.28 12.40 32.48
CA LYS A 371 10.83 13.03 33.69
C LYS A 371 10.30 14.45 33.91
N ILE A 372 8.99 14.61 33.78
CA ILE A 372 8.32 15.90 33.95
C ILE A 372 8.04 16.12 35.44
N SER A 373 8.43 17.27 35.98
CA SER A 373 7.98 17.71 37.30
C SER A 373 6.69 18.51 37.12
N LEU A 374 5.62 18.11 37.82
CA LEU A 374 4.36 18.84 37.83
C LEU A 374 4.18 19.49 39.21
N ASP A 375 3.94 20.80 39.21
CA ASP A 375 3.60 21.54 40.43
C ASP A 375 2.15 21.31 40.88
N ASN A 376 1.30 20.84 39.95
CA ASN A 376 -0.12 20.53 40.20
C ASN A 376 -0.42 19.04 39.89
N PRO A 377 -0.77 18.22 40.89
CA PRO A 377 -1.14 16.82 40.69
C PRO A 377 -2.43 16.64 39.87
N GLU A 378 -3.30 17.64 39.82
CA GLU A 378 -4.54 17.62 39.01
C GLU A 378 -4.35 18.04 37.55
N ALA A 379 -3.11 18.26 37.09
CA ALA A 379 -2.84 18.69 35.72
C ALA A 379 -3.53 17.80 34.67
N THR A 380 -4.16 18.42 33.69
CA THR A 380 -4.80 17.72 32.57
C THR A 380 -3.74 17.09 31.65
N LEU A 381 -4.13 16.08 30.86
CA LEU A 381 -3.22 15.47 29.87
C LEU A 381 -2.60 16.52 28.94
N LEU A 382 -3.38 17.52 28.52
CA LEU A 382 -2.91 18.61 27.67
C LEU A 382 -1.80 19.44 28.35
N GLU A 383 -1.93 19.72 29.64
CA GLU A 383 -0.91 20.44 30.40
C GLU A 383 0.37 19.61 30.53
N VAL A 384 0.26 18.30 30.74
CA VAL A 384 1.42 17.40 30.74
C VAL A 384 2.11 17.38 29.36
N PHE A 385 1.34 17.33 28.26
CA PHE A 385 1.91 17.38 26.90
C PHE A 385 2.60 18.70 26.57
N LYS A 386 2.15 19.84 27.09
CA LYS A 386 2.85 21.13 26.89
C LYS A 386 4.27 21.11 27.45
N HIS A 387 4.51 20.35 28.52
CA HIS A 387 5.86 20.18 29.07
C HIS A 387 6.77 19.30 28.17
N THR A 388 6.21 18.64 27.15
CA THR A 388 6.93 17.85 26.16
C THR A 388 7.26 18.62 24.87
N GLU A 389 6.95 19.92 24.78
CA GLU A 389 6.96 20.76 23.55
C GLU A 389 8.21 20.68 22.66
N THR A 390 9.35 20.21 23.18
CA THR A 390 10.59 20.02 22.41
C THR A 390 10.76 18.63 21.80
N LYS A 391 9.88 17.67 22.10
CA LYS A 391 9.99 16.27 21.69
C LYS A 391 8.68 15.76 21.10
N LYS A 392 8.73 15.16 19.91
CA LYS A 392 7.59 14.41 19.38
C LYS A 392 7.40 13.16 20.23
N CYS A 393 6.22 12.95 20.79
CA CYS A 393 5.92 11.73 21.56
C CYS A 393 5.04 10.79 20.73
N MET A 394 5.35 9.50 20.75
CA MET A 394 4.48 8.46 20.19
C MET A 394 4.03 7.53 21.30
N ILE A 395 2.72 7.43 21.49
CA ILE A 395 2.13 6.69 22.59
C ILE A 395 1.66 5.33 22.07
N PHE A 396 2.19 4.27 22.67
CA PHE A 396 1.74 2.90 22.45
C PHE A 396 0.84 2.50 23.59
N ILE A 397 -0.42 2.19 23.27
CA ILE A 397 -1.39 1.69 24.22
C ILE A 397 -1.63 0.22 23.87
N ASP A 398 -1.09 -0.67 24.69
CA ASP A 398 -1.28 -2.11 24.58
C ASP A 398 -2.42 -2.57 25.50
N GLN A 399 -3.11 -3.63 25.12
CA GLN A 399 -4.32 -4.15 25.79
C GLN A 399 -5.44 -3.11 25.98
N PHE A 400 -5.60 -2.19 25.04
CA PHE A 400 -6.68 -1.18 25.11
C PHE A 400 -8.08 -1.80 25.19
N GLU A 401 -8.24 -3.02 24.67
CA GLU A 401 -9.48 -3.80 24.73
C GLU A 401 -9.88 -4.29 26.12
N GLU A 402 -9.00 -4.21 27.12
CA GLU A 402 -9.27 -4.67 28.49
C GLU A 402 -9.89 -3.57 29.39
N PHE A 403 -10.00 -2.33 28.89
CA PHE A 403 -10.62 -1.19 29.60
C PHE A 403 -12.15 -1.12 29.47
#